data_AF-A0A1D1VAZ2-F1
#
_entry.id   AF-A0A1D1VAZ2-F1
#
_cell.length_a   1.000
_cell.length_b   1.000
_cell.length_c   1.000
_cell.angle_alpha   90.00
_cell.angle_beta   90.00
_cell.angle_gamma   90.00
#
_symmetry.space_group_name_H-M   'P 1'
#
loop_
_entity.id
_entity.type
_entity.pdbx_description
1 polymer ?
#
loop_
_entity_poly.entity_id
_entity_poly.type
_entity_poly.pdbx_seq_one_letter_code
_entity_poly.pdbx_strand_id
1 'polypeptide(L)'
;MGTGAHTGVQNDVLGCSHYRASLLFIETVINPACGMVAVRCGTYAEFRSGQCFSCETSDCQTMGLNLRNKSEAQRGNYYLLTGSSAPYCVQTFRIELTFSSVAKTTERGYLKVQLQYESGEEGGWEPLNPEALDFRAGEKIFLVFAGAWNLGGLEKVKAVKLTWTFDYSWRRPFDWLRSHELHIELTIQLEELSNRNPAQFRTADGKLDEKDTAVFARV
;
A
#
# COMPACT_ATOMS: atom_id res chain seq x y z
N MET A 1 10.14 15.01 12.18
CA MET A 1 11.17 14.71 11.16
C MET A 1 11.07 13.24 10.83
N GLY A 2 10.37 12.88 9.74
CA GLY A 2 10.23 11.49 9.30
C GLY A 2 10.88 11.36 7.94
N THR A 3 12.18 11.01 7.91
CA THR A 3 12.89 10.65 6.69
C THR A 3 12.90 9.13 6.59
N GLY A 4 11.74 8.54 6.26
CA GLY A 4 11.71 7.18 5.74
C GLY A 4 12.38 7.17 4.37
N ALA A 5 13.18 6.14 4.06
CA ALA A 5 13.76 5.98 2.72
C ALA A 5 12.63 5.97 1.68
N HIS A 6 12.49 7.06 0.93
CA HIS A 6 11.51 7.13 -0.15
C HIS A 6 11.95 6.18 -1.27
N THR A 7 11.03 5.34 -1.73
CA THR A 7 11.20 4.61 -2.99
C THR A 7 11.34 5.65 -4.12
N GLY A 8 12.46 5.60 -4.87
CA GLY A 8 12.66 6.45 -6.06
C GLY A 8 13.69 7.58 -5.97
N VAL A 9 14.47 7.73 -4.89
CA VAL A 9 15.54 8.77 -4.80
C VAL A 9 16.72 8.51 -5.76
N GLN A 10 16.74 7.37 -6.47
CA GLN A 10 17.90 6.93 -7.25
C GLN A 10 18.18 7.76 -8.51
N ASN A 11 17.21 8.54 -9.03
CA ASN A 11 17.36 9.26 -10.31
C ASN A 11 17.09 10.78 -10.25
N ASP A 12 16.91 11.37 -9.07
CA ASP A 12 16.81 12.83 -8.96
C ASP A 12 18.22 13.43 -9.15
N VAL A 13 18.38 14.32 -10.14
CA VAL A 13 19.64 14.90 -10.68
C VAL A 13 20.62 15.50 -9.65
N LEU A 14 20.26 15.54 -8.36
CA LEU A 14 21.07 16.04 -7.25
C LEU A 14 21.18 15.08 -6.04
N GLY A 15 20.70 13.83 -6.14
CA GLY A 15 20.98 12.76 -5.18
C GLY A 15 20.43 12.93 -3.75
N CYS A 16 19.57 13.93 -3.50
CA CYS A 16 19.02 14.21 -2.18
C CYS A 16 17.50 14.27 -2.21
N SER A 17 16.85 13.56 -1.28
CA SER A 17 15.40 13.57 -1.07
C SER A 17 14.81 14.97 -0.83
N HIS A 18 15.65 15.98 -0.54
CA HIS A 18 15.24 17.37 -0.40
C HIS A 18 14.63 17.96 -1.67
N TYR A 19 15.21 17.66 -2.85
CA TYR A 19 14.69 18.19 -4.13
C TYR A 19 13.31 17.63 -4.49
N ARG A 20 12.98 16.46 -3.95
CA ARG A 20 11.69 15.81 -4.16
C ARG A 20 10.52 16.68 -3.71
N ALA A 21 10.68 17.52 -2.68
CA ALA A 21 9.63 18.43 -2.25
C ALA A 21 9.21 19.42 -3.36
N SER A 22 10.18 19.96 -4.11
CA SER A 22 9.92 20.85 -5.25
C SER A 22 9.24 20.12 -6.39
N LEU A 23 9.69 18.90 -6.70
CA LEU A 23 9.09 18.07 -7.77
C LEU A 23 7.64 17.70 -7.45
N LEU A 24 7.36 17.30 -6.21
CA LEU A 24 6.00 17.00 -5.75
C LEU A 24 5.12 18.26 -5.74
N PHE A 25 5.66 19.44 -5.42
CA PHE A 25 4.90 20.67 -5.52
C PHE A 25 4.55 21.01 -6.98
N ILE A 26 5.51 20.88 -7.90
CA ILE A 26 5.30 21.09 -9.34
C ILE A 26 4.23 20.13 -9.88
N GLU A 27 4.28 18.84 -9.48
CA GLU A 27 3.27 17.83 -9.81
C GLU A 27 1.85 18.33 -9.49
N THR A 28 1.65 18.96 -8.32
CA THR A 28 0.33 19.45 -7.90
C THR A 28 -0.21 20.59 -8.78
N VAL A 29 0.68 21.28 -9.50
CA VAL A 29 0.34 22.36 -10.45
C VAL A 29 0.05 21.78 -11.83
N ILE A 30 0.88 20.85 -12.32
CA ILE A 30 0.75 20.30 -13.68
C ILE A 30 -0.36 19.24 -13.78
N ASN A 31 -0.66 18.54 -12.69
CA ASN A 31 -1.69 17.50 -12.61
C ASN A 31 -2.74 17.86 -11.54
N PRO A 32 -3.56 18.91 -11.75
CA PRO A 32 -4.51 19.39 -10.73
C PRO A 32 -5.63 18.37 -10.40
N ALA A 33 -5.89 17.41 -11.30
CA ALA A 33 -6.79 16.29 -11.05
C ALA A 33 -6.20 15.27 -10.05
N CYS A 34 -4.88 15.25 -9.89
CA CYS A 34 -4.21 14.47 -8.87
C CYS A 34 -4.38 15.13 -7.50
N GLY A 35 -5.35 14.66 -6.72
CA GLY A 35 -5.70 15.25 -5.42
C GLY A 35 -4.66 15.12 -4.32
N MET A 36 -3.54 14.38 -4.55
CA MET A 36 -2.44 14.09 -3.61
C MET A 36 -2.85 14.18 -2.14
N VAL A 37 -3.83 13.35 -1.77
CA VAL A 37 -4.53 13.44 -0.49
C VAL A 37 -3.65 12.84 0.59
N ALA A 38 -3.37 13.65 1.61
CA ALA A 38 -2.63 13.28 2.79
C ALA A 38 -3.57 13.10 3.98
N VAL A 39 -3.33 12.06 4.77
CA VAL A 39 -4.11 11.68 5.95
C VAL A 39 -3.36 12.07 7.20
N ARG A 40 -4.04 12.73 8.13
CA ARG A 40 -3.52 13.08 9.45
C ARG A 40 -3.32 11.80 10.26
N CYS A 41 -2.13 11.62 10.81
CA CYS A 41 -1.81 10.45 11.63
C CYS A 41 -0.73 10.79 12.66
N GLY A 42 -0.55 9.97 13.70
CA GLY A 42 0.49 10.19 14.71
C GLY A 42 1.88 9.96 14.12
N THR A 43 2.05 8.85 13.40
CA THR A 43 3.30 8.47 12.75
C THR A 43 3.10 7.91 11.33
N TYR A 44 4.18 7.87 10.55
CA TYR A 44 4.17 7.23 9.23
C TYR A 44 3.93 5.71 9.33
N ALA A 45 4.41 5.06 10.39
CA ALA A 45 4.20 3.63 10.61
C ALA A 45 2.73 3.31 10.87
N GLU A 46 2.06 4.11 11.71
CA GLU A 46 0.60 4.00 11.94
C GLU A 46 -0.18 4.16 10.63
N PHE A 47 0.17 5.17 9.81
CA PHE A 47 -0.41 5.36 8.48
C PHE A 47 -0.19 4.13 7.58
N ARG A 48 1.03 3.61 7.49
CA ARG A 48 1.35 2.42 6.66
C ARG A 48 0.65 1.15 7.13
N SER A 49 0.40 1.02 8.43
CA SER A 49 -0.39 -0.07 9.02
C SER A 49 -1.92 0.14 8.93
N GLY A 50 -2.38 1.17 8.20
CA GLY A 50 -3.80 1.40 7.96
C GLY A 50 -4.61 1.87 9.17
N GLN A 51 -3.94 2.24 10.28
CA GLN A 51 -4.61 2.78 11.49
C GLN A 51 -5.29 4.12 11.22
N CYS A 52 -4.73 4.91 10.29
CA CYS A 52 -5.28 6.17 9.81
C CYS A 52 -5.66 6.03 8.33
N PHE A 53 -6.94 5.79 8.04
CA PHE A 53 -7.44 5.62 6.67
C PHE A 53 -8.89 6.08 6.55
N SER A 54 -9.16 7.32 6.95
CA SER A 54 -10.49 7.92 6.89
C SER A 54 -10.38 9.41 6.61
N CYS A 55 -11.23 9.89 5.69
CA CYS A 55 -11.37 11.30 5.35
C CYS A 55 -12.73 11.85 5.76
N GLU A 56 -13.34 11.33 6.82
CA GLU A 56 -14.68 11.71 7.26
C GLU A 56 -14.75 13.07 7.97
N THR A 57 -13.61 13.62 8.39
CA THR A 57 -13.46 14.97 8.96
C THR A 57 -12.34 15.76 8.27
N SER A 58 -11.88 16.87 8.86
CA SER A 58 -10.65 17.61 8.52
C SER A 58 -9.33 16.83 8.60
N ASP A 59 -9.39 15.52 8.82
CA ASP A 59 -8.22 14.63 8.91
C ASP A 59 -7.55 14.37 7.56
N CYS A 60 -8.14 14.79 6.43
CA CYS A 60 -7.49 14.74 5.13
C CYS A 60 -7.23 16.14 4.55
N GLN A 61 -6.09 16.30 3.88
CA GLN A 61 -5.68 17.54 3.22
C GLN A 61 -5.01 17.23 1.88
N THR A 62 -5.26 18.05 0.85
CA THR A 62 -4.55 17.95 -0.43
C THR A 62 -3.21 18.65 -0.34
N MET A 63 -2.11 17.96 -0.64
CA MET A 63 -0.79 18.58 -0.70
C MET A 63 -0.68 19.60 -1.85
N GLY A 64 0.14 20.64 -1.68
CA GLY A 64 0.54 21.54 -2.76
C GLY A 64 -0.35 22.77 -2.95
N LEU A 65 -0.53 23.19 -4.21
CA LEU A 65 -1.23 24.45 -4.52
C LEU A 65 -2.74 24.37 -4.23
N ASN A 66 -3.34 23.21 -4.45
CA ASN A 66 -4.79 22.96 -4.35
C ASN A 66 -5.23 22.54 -2.95
N LEU A 67 -4.67 23.15 -1.90
CA LEU A 67 -5.08 22.89 -0.51
C LEU A 67 -6.59 23.16 -0.35
N ARG A 68 -7.36 22.08 -0.21
CA ARG A 68 -8.80 22.12 0.08
C ARG A 68 -9.03 22.74 1.46
N ASN A 69 -10.01 23.64 1.56
CA ASN A 69 -10.54 24.17 2.81
C ASN A 69 -9.46 24.53 3.85
N LYS A 70 -8.59 25.49 3.52
CA LYS A 70 -7.51 25.97 4.40
C LYS A 70 -7.98 26.33 5.82
N SER A 71 -9.23 26.74 5.98
CA SER A 71 -9.87 27.07 7.27
C SER A 71 -10.20 25.85 8.14
N GLU A 72 -10.30 24.66 7.55
CA GLU A 72 -10.63 23.40 8.23
C GLU A 72 -9.38 22.57 8.54
N ALA A 73 -8.21 22.93 8.00
CA ALA A 73 -6.98 22.19 8.21
C ALA A 73 -6.56 22.21 9.70
N GLN A 74 -6.55 21.02 10.32
CA GLN A 74 -6.07 20.88 11.68
C GLN A 74 -4.53 20.87 11.73
N ARG A 75 -3.96 21.34 12.83
CA ARG A 75 -2.52 21.16 13.08
C ARG A 75 -2.20 19.68 13.29
N GLY A 76 -1.09 19.22 12.72
CA GLY A 76 -0.61 17.85 12.90
C GLY A 76 0.29 17.40 11.76
N ASN A 77 0.69 16.14 11.83
CA ASN A 77 1.43 15.49 10.75
C ASN A 77 0.44 14.84 9.79
N TYR A 78 0.67 15.04 8.49
CA TYR A 78 -0.08 14.42 7.42
C TYR A 78 0.86 13.54 6.61
N TYR A 79 0.37 12.36 6.20
CA TYR A 79 1.14 11.38 5.46
C TYR A 79 0.38 10.97 4.20
N LEU A 80 1.11 10.80 3.10
CA LEU A 80 0.60 10.31 1.82
C LEU A 80 1.63 9.39 1.17
N LEU A 81 1.21 8.64 0.17
CA LEU A 81 2.10 7.91 -0.72
C LEU A 81 2.34 8.72 -2.00
N THR A 82 3.48 8.46 -2.65
CA THR A 82 3.86 9.05 -3.94
C THR A 82 4.56 8.00 -4.78
N GLY A 83 4.44 8.08 -6.09
CA GLY A 83 5.17 7.23 -7.03
C GLY A 83 6.67 7.50 -6.98
N SER A 84 7.49 6.57 -7.45
CA SER A 84 8.96 6.75 -7.44
C SER A 84 9.44 7.78 -8.46
N SER A 85 8.68 8.03 -9.52
CA SER A 85 9.00 8.90 -10.65
C SER A 85 7.76 9.69 -11.09
N ALA A 86 7.96 10.75 -11.86
CA ALA A 86 6.87 11.50 -12.48
C ALA A 86 6.07 10.60 -13.45
N PRO A 87 4.73 10.73 -13.53
CA PRO A 87 3.88 11.46 -12.59
C PRO A 87 3.93 10.84 -11.18
N TYR A 88 4.22 11.66 -10.16
CA TYR A 88 4.36 11.18 -8.77
C TYR A 88 3.02 10.84 -8.11
N CYS A 89 1.93 11.11 -8.82
CA CYS A 89 0.57 10.81 -8.41
C CYS A 89 0.35 9.31 -8.20
N VAL A 90 -0.36 8.95 -7.13
CA VAL A 90 -0.82 7.59 -6.86
C VAL A 90 -2.22 7.62 -6.28
N GLN A 91 -2.99 6.57 -6.53
CA GLN A 91 -4.15 6.27 -5.71
C GLN A 91 -3.68 5.58 -4.43
N THR A 92 -4.35 5.84 -3.32
CA THR A 92 -3.98 5.27 -2.02
C THR A 92 -5.03 4.25 -1.62
N PHE A 93 -4.60 3.00 -1.46
CA PHE A 93 -5.46 1.88 -1.11
C PHE A 93 -5.08 1.30 0.25
N ARG A 94 -6.05 0.70 0.94
CA ARG A 94 -5.88 -0.10 2.14
C ARG A 94 -6.40 -1.50 1.87
N ILE A 95 -5.55 -2.50 2.11
CA ILE A 95 -5.93 -3.91 2.05
C ILE A 95 -6.06 -4.46 3.47
N GLU A 96 -7.14 -5.22 3.70
CA GLU A 96 -7.34 -6.03 4.90
C GLU A 96 -7.02 -7.49 4.56
N LEU A 97 -6.08 -8.06 5.32
CA LEU A 97 -5.67 -9.46 5.20
C LEU A 97 -5.90 -10.17 6.53
N THR A 98 -6.55 -11.34 6.47
CA THR A 98 -6.64 -12.25 7.62
C THR A 98 -5.84 -13.50 7.30
N PHE A 99 -4.94 -13.91 8.20
CA PHE A 99 -4.17 -15.14 8.05
C PHE A 99 -4.93 -16.32 8.64
N SER A 100 -4.99 -17.42 7.90
CA SER A 100 -5.71 -18.62 8.31
C SER A 100 -5.10 -19.26 9.55
N SER A 101 -5.96 -19.70 10.46
CA SER A 101 -5.56 -20.44 11.66
C SER A 101 -5.07 -21.87 11.37
N VAL A 102 -5.22 -22.35 10.13
CA VAL A 102 -4.87 -23.72 9.70
C VAL A 102 -3.35 -23.98 9.78
N ALA A 103 -2.53 -23.01 9.42
CA ALA A 103 -1.07 -23.17 9.36
C ALA A 103 -0.43 -23.44 10.74
N LYS A 104 -1.04 -22.94 11.83
CA LYS A 104 -0.53 -22.95 13.21
C LYS A 104 0.89 -22.37 13.40
N THR A 105 1.56 -21.92 12.35
CA THR A 105 2.90 -21.32 12.37
C THR A 105 2.82 -19.81 12.12
N THR A 106 3.88 -19.11 12.53
CA THR A 106 4.11 -17.70 12.17
C THR A 106 5.18 -17.68 11.12
N GLU A 107 4.91 -17.04 9.98
CA GLU A 107 5.91 -16.82 8.93
C GLU A 107 6.31 -15.35 8.92
N ARG A 108 7.57 -15.08 8.59
CA ARG A 108 8.10 -13.71 8.52
C ARG A 108 8.51 -13.39 7.10
N GLY A 109 8.06 -12.26 6.57
CA GLY A 109 8.36 -11.96 5.18
C GLY A 109 7.85 -10.63 4.66
N TYR A 110 7.91 -10.52 3.34
CA TYR A 110 7.51 -9.36 2.56
C TYR A 110 6.34 -9.74 1.66
N LEU A 111 5.29 -8.94 1.68
CA LEU A 111 4.16 -9.03 0.76
C LEU A 111 4.26 -7.93 -0.30
N LYS A 112 3.92 -8.31 -1.52
CA LYS A 112 3.70 -7.38 -2.63
C LYS A 112 2.31 -7.59 -3.20
N VAL A 113 1.74 -6.50 -3.71
CA VAL A 113 0.43 -6.48 -4.33
C VAL A 113 0.53 -5.94 -5.74
N GLN A 114 -0.31 -6.45 -6.63
CA GLN A 114 -0.52 -5.89 -7.96
C GLN A 114 -2.01 -5.87 -8.25
N LEU A 115 -2.51 -4.74 -8.75
CA LEU A 115 -3.91 -4.60 -9.15
C LEU A 115 -4.08 -4.91 -10.64
N GLN A 116 -5.08 -5.72 -10.97
CA GLN A 116 -5.53 -5.96 -12.33
C GLN A 116 -6.86 -5.25 -12.54
N TYR A 117 -6.97 -4.50 -13.64
CA TYR A 117 -8.11 -3.65 -13.95
C TYR A 117 -9.02 -4.30 -14.99
N GLU A 118 -10.27 -3.84 -15.07
CA GLU A 118 -11.27 -4.31 -16.04
C GLU A 118 -10.84 -4.11 -17.50
N SER A 119 -10.02 -3.09 -17.78
CA SER A 119 -9.45 -2.83 -19.11
C SER A 119 -8.50 -3.93 -19.58
N GLY A 120 -8.05 -4.82 -18.67
CA GLY A 120 -7.00 -5.80 -18.91
C GLY A 120 -5.60 -5.29 -18.56
N GLU A 121 -5.46 -4.00 -18.26
CA GLU A 121 -4.21 -3.43 -17.76
C GLU A 121 -3.90 -3.89 -16.34
N GLU A 122 -2.61 -3.92 -16.00
CA GLU A 122 -2.12 -4.26 -14.67
C GLU A 122 -1.22 -3.14 -14.15
N GLY A 123 -1.38 -2.81 -12.87
CA GLY A 123 -0.46 -1.91 -12.19
C GLY A 123 0.93 -2.53 -12.01
N GLY A 124 1.86 -1.76 -11.44
CA GLY A 124 3.14 -2.30 -10.97
C GLY A 124 2.98 -3.17 -9.73
N TRP A 125 3.98 -4.00 -9.45
CA TRP A 125 4.10 -4.68 -8.15
C TRP A 125 4.55 -3.68 -7.08
N GLU A 126 3.72 -3.52 -6.06
CA GLU A 126 3.92 -2.54 -4.99
C GLU A 126 4.13 -3.25 -3.65
N PRO A 127 5.13 -2.83 -2.85
CA PRO A 127 5.38 -3.44 -1.55
C PRO A 127 4.28 -3.03 -0.56
N LEU A 128 3.59 -4.01 0.02
CA LEU A 128 2.64 -3.77 1.12
C LEU A 128 3.40 -3.37 2.39
N ASN A 129 4.44 -4.14 2.74
CA ASN A 129 5.32 -3.88 3.87
C ASN A 129 6.78 -3.65 3.41
N PRO A 130 7.36 -2.46 3.63
CA PRO A 130 8.77 -2.18 3.32
C PRO A 130 9.77 -2.95 4.19
N GLU A 131 9.36 -3.30 5.41
CA GLU A 131 10.13 -4.08 6.37
C GLU A 131 9.43 -5.42 6.62
N ALA A 132 10.20 -6.48 6.90
CA ALA A 132 9.64 -7.81 7.16
C ALA A 132 8.68 -7.78 8.35
N LEU A 133 7.48 -8.34 8.14
CA LEU A 133 6.47 -8.51 9.19
C LEU A 133 6.37 -9.97 9.59
N ASP A 134 5.99 -10.21 10.84
CA ASP A 134 5.61 -11.53 11.32
C ASP A 134 4.11 -11.71 11.09
N PHE A 135 3.72 -12.68 10.27
CA PHE A 135 2.35 -13.02 9.92
C PHE A 135 1.89 -14.18 10.80
N ARG A 136 1.06 -13.88 11.80
CA ARG A 136 0.61 -14.88 12.77
C ARG A 136 -0.71 -15.51 12.35
N ALA A 137 -0.83 -16.82 12.55
CA ALA A 137 -2.07 -17.54 12.28
C ALA A 137 -3.27 -16.94 13.05
N GLY A 138 -4.37 -16.66 12.35
CA GLY A 138 -5.58 -16.02 12.90
C GLY A 138 -5.49 -14.51 13.05
N GLU A 139 -4.36 -13.88 12.75
CA GLU A 139 -4.19 -12.43 12.85
C GLU A 139 -4.82 -11.73 11.65
N LYS A 140 -5.41 -10.55 11.92
CA LYS A 140 -5.89 -9.62 10.90
C LYS A 140 -4.98 -8.41 10.87
N ILE A 141 -4.51 -8.04 9.69
CA ILE A 141 -3.67 -6.87 9.47
C ILE A 141 -4.26 -5.96 8.39
N PHE A 142 -3.90 -4.67 8.48
CA PHE A 142 -4.19 -3.68 7.46
C PHE A 142 -2.89 -3.12 6.92
N LEU A 143 -2.81 -2.93 5.60
CA LEU A 143 -1.62 -2.35 4.95
C LEU A 143 -2.05 -1.32 3.91
N VAL A 144 -1.34 -0.19 3.89
CA VAL A 144 -1.58 0.90 2.95
C VAL A 144 -0.52 0.86 1.85
N PHE A 145 -0.98 0.95 0.59
CA PHE A 145 -0.12 0.89 -0.59
C PHE A 145 -0.59 1.84 -1.70
N ALA A 146 0.31 2.09 -2.65
CA ALA A 146 0.09 2.96 -3.79
C ALA A 146 -0.47 2.14 -4.96
N GLY A 147 -1.52 2.62 -5.61
CA GLY A 147 -2.02 2.10 -6.88
C GLY A 147 -1.81 3.09 -8.02
N ALA A 148 -1.95 2.61 -9.25
CA ALA A 148 -1.81 3.43 -10.44
C ALA A 148 -2.90 4.51 -10.48
N TRP A 149 -2.51 5.78 -10.63
CA TRP A 149 -3.43 6.91 -10.54
C TRP A 149 -4.35 7.06 -11.76
N ASN A 150 -3.94 6.53 -12.91
CA ASN A 150 -4.59 6.74 -14.21
C ASN A 150 -5.35 5.52 -14.75
N LEU A 151 -5.38 4.40 -14.01
CA LEU A 151 -6.06 3.17 -14.43
C LEU A 151 -7.51 3.05 -13.90
N GLY A 152 -8.02 4.10 -13.25
CA GLY A 152 -9.33 4.13 -12.59
C GLY A 152 -9.23 3.77 -11.11
N GLY A 153 -10.29 4.05 -10.34
CA GLY A 153 -10.33 3.82 -8.90
C GLY A 153 -10.66 2.37 -8.54
N LEU A 154 -11.06 2.16 -7.29
CA LEU A 154 -11.48 0.85 -6.78
C LEU A 154 -12.55 0.21 -7.66
N GLU A 155 -13.46 0.99 -8.25
CA GLU A 155 -14.53 0.48 -9.13
C GLU A 155 -14.02 -0.23 -10.38
N LYS A 156 -12.78 0.04 -10.82
CA LYS A 156 -12.17 -0.58 -12.01
C LYS A 156 -11.26 -1.74 -11.70
N VAL A 157 -11.01 -2.03 -10.43
CA VAL A 157 -10.21 -3.18 -10.01
C VAL A 157 -11.01 -4.47 -10.20
N LYS A 158 -10.51 -5.35 -11.06
CA LYS A 158 -11.07 -6.66 -11.39
C LYS A 158 -10.52 -7.75 -10.47
N ALA A 159 -9.22 -7.69 -10.17
CA ALA A 159 -8.57 -8.66 -9.31
C ALA A 159 -7.37 -8.04 -8.57
N VAL A 160 -7.06 -8.63 -7.42
CA VAL A 160 -5.90 -8.30 -6.59
C VAL A 160 -4.97 -9.51 -6.62
N LYS A 161 -3.73 -9.31 -7.06
CA LYS A 161 -2.68 -10.32 -7.02
C LYS A 161 -1.79 -10.09 -5.81
N LEU A 162 -1.49 -11.14 -5.09
CA LEU A 162 -0.60 -11.12 -3.93
C LEU A 162 0.52 -12.12 -4.12
N THR A 163 1.75 -11.69 -3.86
CA THR A 163 2.92 -12.57 -3.76
C THR A 163 3.66 -12.27 -2.47
N TRP A 164 4.40 -13.25 -1.99
CA TRP A 164 5.19 -13.08 -0.78
C TRP A 164 6.57 -13.71 -0.89
N THR A 165 7.47 -13.29 -0.02
CA THR A 165 8.83 -13.84 0.07
C THR A 165 9.24 -13.91 1.52
N PHE A 166 9.84 -15.03 1.91
CA PHE A 166 10.32 -15.25 3.27
C PHE A 166 11.55 -14.39 3.58
N ASP A 167 11.64 -13.89 4.82
CA ASP A 167 12.77 -13.10 5.33
C ASP A 167 13.92 -14.02 5.81
N TYR A 168 14.68 -14.53 4.85
CA TYR A 168 15.87 -15.33 5.14
C TYR A 168 16.93 -14.51 5.88
N SER A 169 17.41 -15.05 7.00
CA SER A 169 18.46 -14.41 7.80
C SER A 169 19.60 -15.38 8.02
N TRP A 170 20.83 -14.90 7.82
CA TRP A 170 22.02 -15.71 8.09
C TRP A 170 22.07 -16.25 9.53
N ARG A 171 21.36 -15.59 10.46
CA ARG A 171 21.25 -15.96 11.87
C ARG A 171 20.29 -17.13 12.15
N ARG A 172 19.47 -17.54 11.18
CA ARG A 172 18.49 -18.62 11.31
C ARG A 172 18.73 -19.71 10.25
N PRO A 173 19.78 -20.52 10.40
CA PRO A 173 20.24 -21.35 9.30
C PRO A 173 19.34 -22.52 8.92
N PHE A 174 18.45 -22.90 9.83
CA PHE A 174 17.47 -23.95 9.55
C PHE A 174 16.29 -23.45 8.69
N ASP A 175 16.11 -22.13 8.51
CA ASP A 175 15.07 -21.60 7.63
C ASP A 175 15.30 -22.03 6.17
N TRP A 176 16.54 -22.11 5.68
CA TRP A 176 16.81 -22.58 4.30
C TRP A 176 16.51 -24.07 4.07
N LEU A 177 16.27 -24.84 5.14
CA LEU A 177 16.00 -26.28 5.05
C LEU A 177 14.51 -26.60 5.08
N ARG A 178 13.63 -25.60 5.25
CA ARG A 178 12.17 -25.79 5.28
C ARG A 178 11.49 -25.06 4.12
N SER A 179 10.38 -25.60 3.67
CA SER A 179 9.46 -24.86 2.79
C SER A 179 8.70 -23.83 3.62
N HIS A 180 8.50 -22.66 3.03
CA HIS A 180 7.76 -21.57 3.63
C HIS A 180 6.45 -21.38 2.90
N GLU A 181 5.35 -21.42 3.64
CA GLU A 181 4.00 -21.34 3.09
C GLU A 181 3.17 -20.37 3.94
N LEU A 182 2.48 -19.45 3.29
CA LEU A 182 1.62 -18.47 3.94
C LEU A 182 0.17 -18.84 3.67
N HIS A 183 -0.65 -18.89 4.71
CA HIS A 183 -2.09 -19.19 4.55
C HIS A 183 -2.91 -17.94 4.84
N ILE A 184 -3.57 -17.41 3.82
CA ILE A 184 -4.48 -16.26 3.89
C ILE A 184 -5.92 -16.79 3.82
N GLU A 185 -6.87 -16.12 4.47
CA GLU A 185 -8.28 -16.40 4.26
C GLU A 185 -8.68 -16.18 2.78
N LEU A 186 -9.72 -16.91 2.34
CA LEU A 186 -10.17 -16.89 0.94
C LEU A 186 -10.77 -15.55 0.50
N THR A 187 -11.00 -14.63 1.44
CA THR A 187 -11.60 -13.31 1.17
C THR A 187 -10.70 -12.23 1.73
N ILE A 188 -10.46 -11.20 0.93
CA ILE A 188 -9.76 -9.98 1.32
C ILE A 188 -10.68 -8.78 1.08
N GLN A 189 -10.44 -7.68 1.80
CA GLN A 189 -11.12 -6.42 1.55
C GLN A 189 -10.12 -5.38 1.03
N LEU A 190 -10.55 -4.60 0.05
CA LEU A 190 -9.79 -3.49 -0.49
C LEU A 190 -10.63 -2.22 -0.42
N GLU A 191 -10.02 -1.16 0.09
CA GLU A 191 -10.62 0.17 0.21
C GLU A 191 -9.72 1.19 -0.49
N GLU A 192 -10.32 2.17 -1.16
CA GLU A 192 -9.60 3.32 -1.71
C GLU A 192 -9.85 4.52 -0.81
N LEU A 193 -8.82 5.30 -0.50
CA LEU A 193 -8.92 6.44 0.42
C LEU A 193 -10.00 7.46 0.00
N SER A 194 -10.23 7.61 -1.31
CA SER A 194 -11.23 8.51 -1.87
C SER A 194 -12.66 7.94 -1.86
N ASN A 195 -12.81 6.63 -1.72
CA ASN A 195 -14.07 5.89 -1.84
C ASN A 195 -14.41 5.15 -0.54
N ARG A 196 -15.56 5.48 0.05
CA ARG A 196 -15.98 4.93 1.35
C ARG A 196 -16.53 3.51 1.30
N ASN A 197 -16.68 2.93 0.12
CA ASN A 197 -17.26 1.61 -0.05
C ASN A 197 -16.15 0.58 -0.33
N PRO A 198 -15.74 -0.22 0.66
CA PRO A 198 -14.77 -1.28 0.42
C PRO A 198 -15.35 -2.34 -0.52
N ALA A 199 -14.48 -2.95 -1.32
CA ALA A 199 -14.80 -4.05 -2.20
C ALA A 199 -14.19 -5.36 -1.67
N GLN A 200 -14.90 -6.47 -1.86
CA GLN A 200 -14.44 -7.79 -1.47
C GLN A 200 -13.87 -8.54 -2.67
N PHE A 201 -12.79 -9.27 -2.45
CA PHE A 201 -12.15 -10.11 -3.45
C PHE A 201 -11.94 -11.50 -2.87
N ARG A 202 -12.12 -12.53 -3.71
CA ARG A 202 -12.04 -13.93 -3.29
C ARG A 202 -11.12 -14.75 -4.16
N THR A 203 -10.50 -15.75 -3.55
CA THR A 203 -9.69 -16.76 -4.22
C THR A 203 -10.21 -18.16 -3.92
N ALA A 204 -9.82 -19.14 -4.73
CA ALA A 204 -10.18 -20.55 -4.55
C ALA A 204 -9.26 -21.26 -3.56
N ASP A 205 -8.00 -20.81 -3.45
CA ASP A 205 -6.99 -21.37 -2.56
C ASP A 205 -6.31 -20.26 -1.76
N GLY A 206 -6.33 -20.41 -0.44
CA GLY A 206 -5.70 -19.48 0.50
C GLY A 206 -4.26 -19.83 0.83
N LYS A 207 -3.78 -21.00 0.39
CA LYS A 207 -2.38 -21.40 0.52
C LYS A 207 -1.55 -20.65 -0.53
N LEU A 208 -0.48 -20.00 -0.09
CA LEU A 208 0.46 -19.27 -0.93
C LEU A 208 1.89 -19.70 -0.62
N ASP A 209 2.48 -20.49 -1.50
CA ASP A 209 3.89 -20.89 -1.41
C ASP A 209 4.82 -19.70 -1.68
N GLU A 210 6.07 -19.76 -1.20
CA GLU A 210 7.03 -18.68 -1.37
C GLU A 210 7.23 -18.32 -2.86
N LYS A 211 7.12 -17.02 -3.20
CA LYS A 211 7.23 -16.44 -4.56
C LYS A 211 6.10 -16.84 -5.52
N ASP A 212 5.13 -17.65 -5.10
CA ASP A 212 3.92 -17.86 -5.86
C ASP A 212 3.02 -16.63 -5.81
N THR A 213 2.02 -16.59 -6.71
CA THR A 213 1.07 -15.49 -6.81
C THR A 213 -0.36 -16.00 -6.62
N ALA A 214 -1.01 -15.57 -5.55
CA ALA A 214 -2.44 -15.74 -5.36
C ALA A 214 -3.19 -14.65 -6.12
N VAL A 215 -4.32 -15.01 -6.73
CA VAL A 215 -5.21 -14.07 -7.42
C VAL A 215 -6.57 -14.09 -6.74
N PHE A 216 -7.00 -12.91 -6.29
CA PHE A 216 -8.30 -12.67 -5.68
C PHE A 216 -9.17 -11.89 -6.66
N ALA A 217 -10.22 -12.52 -7.18
CA ALA A 217 -11.16 -11.89 -8.10
C ALA A 217 -12.25 -11.15 -7.34
N ARG A 218 -12.73 -10.04 -7.89
CA ARG A 218 -13.83 -9.26 -7.29
C ARG A 218 -15.11 -10.09 -7.18
N VAL A 219 -15.86 -9.89 -6.09
CA VAL A 219 -17.17 -10.51 -5.82
C VAL A 219 -18.30 -9.52 -6.03
#